data_AF-A0A917U468-F1
#
_entry.id   AF-A0A917U468-F1
#
_cell.length_a   1.000
_cell.length_b   1.000
_cell.length_c   1.000
_cell.angle_alpha   90.00
_cell.angle_beta   90.00
_cell.angle_gamma   90.00
#
_symmetry.space_group_name_H-M   'P 1'
#
loop_
_entity.id
_entity.type
_entity.pdbx_description
1 polymer ?
#
loop_
_entity_poly.entity_id
_entity_poly.type
_entity_poly.pdbx_seq_one_letter_code
_entity_poly.pdbx_strand_id
1 'polypeptide(L)'
;MRPTKRRDERLRDKQEHADLAAHLRRARLANPEPRQALHAVCRAYLEFATERPALYQAMFVMPTDVKFAHAETPPPLRAAFDEFVSCLRSDNALRELVAEVIWSALHGIATLSGSGRIPLDSQEQRLDFLATRLADTPN
;
A
#
# COMPACT_ATOMS: atom_id res chain seq x y z
N MET A 1 -13.75 21.86 21.14
CA MET A 1 -12.93 21.84 19.91
C MET A 1 -13.75 22.41 18.76
N ARG A 2 -13.27 23.41 18.00
CA ARG A 2 -14.07 24.12 16.98
C ARG A 2 -14.33 23.23 15.73
N PRO A 3 -15.54 23.26 15.14
CA PRO A 3 -15.96 22.38 14.05
C PRO A 3 -15.18 22.55 12.73
N THR A 4 -14.49 23.68 12.53
CA THR A 4 -13.65 23.96 11.35
C THR A 4 -12.37 23.13 11.33
N LYS A 5 -11.66 23.01 12.47
CA LYS A 5 -10.40 22.26 12.57
C LYS A 5 -10.55 20.77 12.20
N ARG A 6 -11.66 20.13 12.60
CA ARG A 6 -11.97 18.72 12.27
C ARG A 6 -12.28 18.49 10.78
N ARG A 7 -12.73 19.51 10.05
CA ARG A 7 -12.99 19.42 8.60
C ARG A 7 -11.68 19.53 7.82
N ASP A 8 -10.79 20.44 8.20
CA ASP A 8 -9.49 20.65 7.54
C ASP A 8 -8.55 19.45 7.71
N GLU A 9 -8.57 18.81 8.89
CA GLU A 9 -7.85 17.56 9.17
C GLU A 9 -8.36 16.42 8.26
N ARG A 10 -9.68 16.20 8.22
CA ARG A 10 -10.28 15.16 7.36
C ARG A 10 -10.06 15.39 5.86
N LEU A 11 -9.90 16.64 5.42
CA LEU A 11 -9.56 16.97 4.03
C LEU A 11 -8.09 16.67 3.71
N ARG A 12 -7.18 16.94 4.65
CA ARG A 12 -5.76 16.56 4.53
C ARG A 12 -5.59 15.05 4.47
N ASP A 13 -6.24 14.31 5.37
CA ASP A 13 -6.21 12.84 5.36
C ASP A 13 -6.64 12.29 3.99
N LYS A 14 -7.72 12.84 3.40
CA LYS A 14 -8.18 12.42 2.07
C LYS A 14 -7.16 12.69 0.97
N GLN A 15 -6.47 13.83 1.01
CA GLN A 15 -5.43 14.17 0.04
C GLN A 15 -4.23 13.24 0.17
N GLU A 16 -3.82 12.91 1.39
CA GLU A 16 -2.68 12.03 1.65
C GLU A 16 -2.91 10.60 1.16
N HIS A 17 -4.12 10.07 1.35
CA HIS A 17 -4.51 8.79 0.76
C HIS A 17 -4.56 8.85 -0.77
N ALA A 18 -4.97 9.98 -1.35
CA ALA A 18 -4.99 10.17 -2.81
C ALA A 18 -3.58 10.26 -3.39
N ASP A 19 -2.65 10.88 -2.67
CA ASP A 19 -1.23 10.93 -3.05
C ASP A 19 -0.63 9.53 -3.13
N LEU A 20 -0.90 8.67 -2.13
CA LEU A 20 -0.48 7.27 -2.16
C LEU A 20 -1.05 6.54 -3.37
N ALA A 21 -2.37 6.62 -3.60
CA ALA A 21 -3.01 5.98 -4.74
C ALA A 21 -2.41 6.43 -6.09
N ALA A 22 -2.19 7.74 -6.25
CA ALA A 22 -1.57 8.29 -7.46
C ALA A 22 -0.10 7.87 -7.63
N HIS A 23 0.64 7.70 -6.54
CA HIS A 23 2.01 7.19 -6.57
C HIS A 23 2.05 5.73 -7.02
N LEU A 24 1.22 4.87 -6.43
CA LEU A 24 1.11 3.45 -6.81
C LEU A 24 0.64 3.28 -8.26
N ARG A 25 -0.36 4.06 -8.69
CA ARG A 25 -0.86 4.02 -10.07
C ARG A 25 0.23 4.36 -11.08
N ARG A 26 1.06 5.37 -10.81
CA ARG A 26 2.18 5.74 -11.69
C ARG A 26 3.19 4.60 -11.79
N ALA A 27 3.53 3.96 -10.67
CA ALA A 27 4.45 2.83 -10.64
C ALA A 27 3.92 1.64 -11.47
N ARG A 28 2.64 1.30 -11.33
CA ARG A 28 1.99 0.25 -12.12
C ARG A 28 2.01 0.57 -13.62
N LEU A 29 1.56 1.76 -14.01
CA LEU A 29 1.43 2.12 -15.42
C LEU A 29 2.76 2.24 -16.15
N ALA A 30 3.86 2.50 -15.43
CA ALA A 30 5.20 2.53 -16.01
C ALA A 30 5.76 1.13 -16.35
N ASN A 31 5.12 0.05 -15.88
CA ASN A 31 5.60 -1.33 -16.03
C ASN A 31 4.50 -2.21 -16.65
N PRO A 32 4.57 -2.55 -17.94
CA PRO A 32 3.49 -3.27 -18.63
C PRO A 32 3.40 -4.75 -18.26
N GLU A 33 4.50 -5.36 -17.79
CA GLU A 33 4.53 -6.77 -17.38
C GLU A 33 3.97 -6.95 -15.96
N PRO A 34 2.98 -7.84 -15.73
CA PRO A 34 2.29 -7.96 -14.43
C PRO A 34 3.21 -8.14 -13.22
N ARG A 35 4.25 -8.98 -13.35
CA ARG A 35 5.23 -9.19 -12.26
C ARG A 35 6.05 -7.92 -11.98
N GLN A 36 6.50 -7.24 -13.03
CA GLN A 36 7.28 -6.01 -12.91
C GLN A 36 6.40 -4.88 -12.34
N ALA A 37 5.13 -4.83 -12.75
CA ALA A 37 4.13 -3.91 -12.22
C ALA A 37 3.91 -4.12 -10.73
N LEU A 38 3.72 -5.37 -10.29
CA LEU A 38 3.56 -5.68 -8.88
C LEU A 38 4.81 -5.30 -8.07
N HIS A 39 6.00 -5.65 -8.55
CA HIS A 39 7.25 -5.26 -7.90
C HIS A 39 7.37 -3.74 -7.77
N ALA A 40 7.06 -3.00 -8.84
CA ALA A 40 7.11 -1.54 -8.85
C ALA A 40 6.09 -0.93 -7.87
N VAL A 41 4.88 -1.46 -7.79
CA VAL A 41 3.85 -1.02 -6.82
C VAL A 41 4.31 -1.29 -5.38
N CYS A 42 4.85 -2.48 -5.10
CA CYS A 42 5.37 -2.83 -3.77
C CYS A 42 6.51 -1.90 -3.34
N ARG A 43 7.44 -1.61 -4.26
CA ARG A 43 8.54 -0.67 -4.02
C ARG A 43 8.03 0.74 -3.75
N ALA A 44 7.13 1.25 -4.60
CA ALA A 44 6.52 2.58 -4.44
C ALA A 44 5.79 2.74 -3.10
N TYR A 45 5.17 1.67 -2.59
CA TYR A 45 4.55 1.67 -1.26
C TYR A 45 5.59 1.87 -0.14
N LEU A 46 6.73 1.17 -0.20
CA LEU A 46 7.80 1.32 0.79
C LEU A 46 8.56 2.65 0.64
N GLU A 47 8.76 3.14 -0.57
CA GLU A 47 9.30 4.48 -0.85
C GLU A 47 8.40 5.55 -0.21
N PHE A 48 7.08 5.48 -0.40
CA PHE A 48 6.15 6.41 0.25
C PHE A 48 6.27 6.37 1.78
N ALA A 49 6.39 5.17 2.37
CA ALA A 49 6.54 5.02 3.82
C ALA A 49 7.86 5.59 4.36
N THR A 50 8.95 5.45 3.60
CA THR A 50 10.29 5.89 3.99
C THR A 50 10.53 7.38 3.76
N GLU A 51 9.99 7.94 2.68
CA GLU A 51 10.09 9.38 2.38
C GLU A 51 9.18 10.23 3.28
N ARG A 52 8.07 9.65 3.76
CA ARG A 52 7.04 10.37 4.53
C ARG A 52 6.69 9.65 5.85
N PRO A 53 7.65 9.37 6.74
CA PRO A 53 7.45 8.49 7.89
C PRO A 53 6.39 9.01 8.87
N ALA A 54 6.38 10.32 9.18
CA ALA A 54 5.37 10.91 10.06
C ALA A 54 3.95 10.82 9.48
N LEU A 55 3.82 11.02 8.16
CA LEU A 55 2.57 10.89 7.45
C LEU A 55 2.09 9.44 7.43
N TYR A 56 2.98 8.52 7.10
CA TYR A 56 2.67 7.10 7.06
C TYR A 56 2.20 6.57 8.41
N GLN A 57 2.85 6.99 9.50
CA GLN A 57 2.42 6.69 10.86
C GLN A 57 1.01 7.26 11.17
N ALA A 58 0.71 8.48 10.73
CA ALA A 58 -0.61 9.08 10.90
C ALA A 58 -1.70 8.34 10.11
N MET A 59 -1.39 7.88 8.89
CA MET A 59 -2.34 7.16 8.02
C MET A 59 -2.67 5.74 8.50
N PHE A 60 -1.72 5.04 9.14
CA PHE A 60 -1.87 3.59 9.38
C PHE A 60 -1.61 3.10 10.81
N VAL A 61 -0.99 3.89 11.69
CA VAL A 61 -0.58 3.44 13.05
C VAL A 61 -1.37 4.14 14.16
N MET A 62 -1.86 5.36 13.92
CA MET A 62 -2.90 5.95 14.77
C MET A 62 -4.18 5.10 14.63
N PRO A 63 -4.95 4.83 15.70
CA PRO A 63 -6.14 4.00 15.63
C PRO A 63 -7.18 4.67 14.73
N THR A 64 -7.15 4.34 13.45
CA THR A 64 -8.17 4.69 12.49
C THR A 64 -9.17 3.54 12.49
N ASP A 65 -10.43 3.80 12.82
CA ASP A 65 -11.57 2.85 12.72
C ASP A 65 -11.86 2.38 11.28
N VAL A 66 -10.90 2.53 10.37
CA VAL A 66 -11.03 2.20 8.96
C VAL A 66 -10.86 0.70 8.80
N LYS A 67 -12.00 0.00 8.80
CA LYS A 67 -12.07 -1.39 8.39
C LYS A 67 -11.56 -1.53 6.95
N PHE A 68 -10.77 -2.56 6.72
CA PHE A 68 -10.21 -2.90 5.42
C PHE A 68 -11.33 -3.21 4.41
N ALA A 69 -11.18 -2.71 3.18
CA ALA A 69 -12.08 -2.92 2.05
C ALA A 69 -13.59 -2.83 2.37
N HIS A 70 -13.97 -2.04 3.38
CA HIS A 70 -15.35 -1.80 3.79
C HIS A 70 -15.94 -0.61 3.01
N ALA A 71 -17.27 -0.53 2.89
CA ALA A 71 -17.93 0.61 2.24
C ALA A 71 -17.55 1.97 2.88
N GLU A 72 -17.09 1.93 4.13
CA GLU A 72 -16.66 3.10 4.91
C GLU A 72 -15.17 3.42 4.76
N THR A 73 -14.38 2.58 4.08
CA THR A 73 -12.98 2.88 3.76
C THR A 73 -12.92 4.14 2.89
N PRO A 74 -12.09 5.14 3.22
CA PRO A 74 -11.92 6.32 2.38
C PRO A 74 -11.64 5.90 0.92
N PRO A 75 -12.40 6.43 -0.07
CA PRO A 75 -12.24 6.05 -1.48
C PRO A 75 -10.79 6.07 -1.99
N PRO A 76 -9.92 7.02 -1.59
CA PRO A 76 -8.55 7.00 -2.06
C PRO A 76 -7.71 5.85 -1.49
N LEU A 77 -8.00 5.36 -0.28
CA LEU A 77 -7.32 4.18 0.27
C LEU A 77 -7.74 2.90 -0.46
N ARG A 78 -9.02 2.80 -0.86
CA ARG A 78 -9.49 1.74 -1.75
C ARG A 78 -8.80 1.81 -3.12
N ALA A 79 -8.69 3.01 -3.69
CA ALA A 79 -7.99 3.20 -4.96
C ALA A 79 -6.52 2.75 -4.88
N ALA A 80 -5.82 3.04 -3.78
CA ALA A 80 -4.46 2.55 -3.55
C ALA A 80 -4.40 1.01 -3.49
N PHE A 81 -5.37 0.38 -2.84
CA PHE A 81 -5.48 -1.08 -2.78
C PHE A 81 -5.76 -1.70 -4.18
N ASP A 82 -6.64 -1.08 -4.95
CA ASP A 82 -7.01 -1.54 -6.30
C ASP A 82 -5.80 -1.56 -7.26
N GLU A 83 -4.76 -0.75 -7.01
CA GLU A 83 -3.52 -0.81 -7.80
C GLU A 83 -2.74 -2.13 -7.57
N PHE A 84 -2.79 -2.73 -6.38
CA PHE A 84 -2.23 -4.08 -6.15
C PHE A 84 -3.05 -5.15 -6.88
N VAL A 85 -4.38 -5.09 -6.74
CA VAL A 85 -5.31 -6.02 -7.39
C VAL A 85 -5.15 -5.98 -8.91
N SER A 86 -4.91 -4.79 -9.47
CA SER A 86 -4.72 -4.56 -10.90
C SER A 86 -3.41 -5.14 -11.45
N CYS A 87 -2.44 -5.50 -10.61
CA CYS A 87 -1.22 -6.19 -11.02
C CYS A 87 -1.40 -7.71 -11.13
N LEU A 88 -2.51 -8.24 -10.60
CA LEU A 88 -2.80 -9.66 -10.56
C LEU A 88 -3.74 -10.04 -11.71
N ARG A 89 -3.63 -11.29 -12.17
CA ARG A 89 -4.46 -11.77 -13.28
C ARG A 89 -5.95 -11.65 -12.94
N SER A 90 -6.74 -11.17 -13.91
CA SER A 90 -8.18 -10.97 -13.74
C SER A 90 -8.96 -12.27 -13.55
N ASP A 91 -8.40 -13.40 -13.97
CA ASP A 91 -9.00 -14.74 -13.82
C ASP A 91 -8.61 -15.45 -12.51
N ASN A 92 -7.74 -14.84 -11.70
CA ASN A 92 -7.42 -15.38 -10.38
C ASN A 92 -8.53 -15.02 -9.39
N ALA A 93 -9.30 -16.03 -8.96
CA ALA A 93 -10.39 -15.89 -7.99
C ALA A 93 -9.92 -15.40 -6.61
N LEU A 94 -8.63 -15.60 -6.28
CA LEU A 94 -8.02 -15.18 -5.02
C LEU A 94 -7.26 -13.85 -5.12
N ARG A 95 -7.36 -13.12 -6.24
CA ARG A 95 -6.54 -11.91 -6.45
C ARG A 95 -6.67 -10.85 -5.36
N GLU A 96 -7.86 -10.67 -4.79
CA GLU A 96 -8.07 -9.70 -3.70
C GLU A 96 -7.39 -10.18 -2.41
N LEU A 97 -7.49 -11.48 -2.09
CA LEU A 97 -6.81 -12.08 -0.96
C LEU A 97 -5.28 -12.01 -1.11
N VAL A 98 -4.76 -12.30 -2.31
CA VAL A 98 -3.33 -12.19 -2.60
C VAL A 98 -2.85 -10.75 -2.42
N ALA A 99 -3.60 -9.77 -2.95
CA ALA A 99 -3.30 -8.34 -2.77
C ALA A 99 -3.34 -7.93 -1.29
N GLU A 100 -4.30 -8.42 -0.51
CA GLU A 100 -4.41 -8.18 0.94
C GLU A 100 -3.19 -8.70 1.70
N VAL A 101 -2.74 -9.93 1.40
CA VAL A 101 -1.56 -10.53 2.04
C VAL A 101 -0.28 -9.76 1.68
N ILE A 102 -0.12 -9.38 0.40
CA ILE A 102 1.01 -8.55 -0.05
C ILE A 102 1.01 -7.21 0.69
N TRP A 103 -0.12 -6.51 0.70
CA TRP A 103 -0.25 -5.22 1.37
C TRP A 103 0.05 -5.33 2.86
N SER A 104 -0.46 -6.37 3.53
CA SER A 104 -0.21 -6.64 4.95
C SER A 104 1.28 -6.89 5.23
N ALA A 105 1.96 -7.66 4.37
CA ALA A 105 3.39 -7.90 4.49
C ALA A 105 4.20 -6.60 4.31
N LEU A 106 3.86 -5.77 3.32
CA LEU A 106 4.50 -4.47 3.11
C LEU A 106 4.29 -3.53 4.28
N HIS A 107 3.11 -3.53 4.89
CA HIS A 107 2.83 -2.74 6.09
C HIS A 107 3.71 -3.16 7.28
N GLY A 108 3.86 -4.47 7.48
CA GLY A 108 4.80 -5.03 8.45
C GLY A 108 6.26 -4.64 8.17
N ILE A 109 6.70 -4.72 6.92
CA ILE A 109 8.05 -4.31 6.50
C ILE A 109 8.25 -2.82 6.77
N ALA A 110 7.35 -1.95 6.33
CA ALA A 110 7.44 -0.50 6.53
C ALA A 110 7.54 -0.14 8.02
N THR A 111 6.70 -0.75 8.86
CA THR A 111 6.68 -0.51 10.31
C THR A 111 7.96 -0.99 11.01
N LEU A 112 8.42 -2.19 10.67
CA LEU A 112 9.63 -2.78 11.27
C LEU A 112 10.91 -2.09 10.78
N SER A 113 10.98 -1.74 9.49
CA SER A 113 12.10 -0.98 8.92
C SER A 113 12.16 0.43 9.50
N GLY A 114 11.02 1.12 9.59
CA GLY A 114 10.94 2.47 10.15
C GLY A 114 11.31 2.57 11.63
N SER A 115 11.18 1.47 12.37
CA SER A 115 11.62 1.37 13.77
C SER A 115 13.04 0.80 13.94
N GLY A 116 13.75 0.49 12.84
CA GLY A 116 15.10 -0.09 12.86
C GLY A 116 15.14 -1.56 13.30
N ARG A 117 13.99 -2.24 13.41
CA ARG A 117 13.89 -3.65 13.84
C ARG A 117 14.27 -4.63 12.75
N ILE A 118 14.24 -4.21 11.48
CA ILE A 118 14.81 -4.96 10.35
C ILE A 118 15.73 -4.05 9.53
N PRO A 119 16.87 -4.57 9.00
CA PRO A 119 17.79 -3.76 8.19
C PRO A 119 17.18 -3.31 6.86
N LEU A 120 17.56 -2.13 6.37
CA LEU A 120 17.12 -1.61 5.06
C LEU A 120 17.82 -2.31 3.89
N ASP A 121 19.07 -2.77 4.07
CA ASP A 121 19.93 -3.28 2.99
C ASP A 121 19.35 -4.48 2.22
N SER A 122 18.43 -5.24 2.82
CA SER A 122 17.78 -6.39 2.17
C SER A 122 16.37 -6.09 1.65
N GLN A 123 15.96 -4.81 1.55
CA GLN A 123 14.58 -4.45 1.17
C GLN A 123 14.20 -4.95 -0.23
N GLU A 124 15.04 -4.71 -1.24
CA GLU A 124 14.78 -5.19 -2.61
C GLU A 124 14.69 -6.73 -2.66
N GLN A 125 15.57 -7.44 -1.94
CA GLN A 125 15.51 -8.91 -1.86
C GLN A 125 14.19 -9.41 -1.23
N ARG A 126 13.66 -8.71 -0.22
CA ARG A 126 12.35 -9.04 0.37
C ARG A 126 11.21 -8.77 -0.61
N LEU A 127 11.28 -7.69 -1.38
CA LEU A 127 10.28 -7.35 -2.39
C LEU A 127 10.24 -8.40 -3.50
N ASP A 128 11.41 -8.77 -4.03
CA ASP A 128 11.54 -9.84 -5.04
C ASP A 128 10.99 -11.17 -4.53
N PHE A 129 11.32 -11.53 -3.28
CA PHE A 129 10.81 -12.74 -2.65
C PHE A 129 9.27 -12.72 -2.51
N LEU A 130 8.72 -11.61 -2.00
CA LEU A 130 7.28 -11.43 -1.79
C LEU A 130 6.52 -11.48 -3.11
N ALA A 131 6.94 -10.68 -4.10
CA ALA A 131 6.31 -10.61 -5.41
C ALA A 131 6.38 -11.96 -6.14
N THR A 132 7.51 -12.67 -6.04
CA THR A 132 7.67 -13.97 -6.69
C THR A 132 6.79 -15.05 -6.05
N ARG A 133 6.75 -15.14 -4.71
CA ARG A 133 6.02 -16.22 -4.04
C ARG A 133 4.50 -16.05 -4.11
N LEU A 134 4.01 -14.81 -4.04
CA LEU A 134 2.58 -14.54 -3.94
C LEU A 134 1.91 -14.26 -5.29
N ALA A 135 2.63 -13.72 -6.28
CA ALA A 135 2.06 -13.54 -7.62
C ALA A 135 1.88 -14.86 -8.38
N ASP A 136 2.68 -15.88 -8.05
CA ASP A 136 2.71 -17.17 -8.73
C ASP A 136 1.88 -18.25 -8.03
N THR A 137 1.13 -17.92 -6.98
CA THR A 137 0.36 -18.92 -6.23
C THR A 137 -0.71 -19.53 -7.15
N PRO A 138 -0.59 -20.81 -7.55
CA PRO A 138 -1.63 -21.48 -8.30
C PRO A 138 -2.83 -21.75 -7.39
N ASN A 139 -4.01 -21.82 -8.00
CA ASN A 139 -5.25 -22.21 -7.34
C ASN A 139 -5.18 -23.64 -6.79
#